data_AF-A0A8S2T3C8-F1
#
_entry.id   AF-A0A8S2T3C8-F1
#
_cell.length_a   1.000
_cell.length_b   1.000
_cell.length_c   1.000
_cell.angle_alpha   90.00
_cell.angle_beta   90.00
_cell.angle_gamma   90.00
#
_symmetry.space_group_name_H-M   'P 1'
#
loop_
_entity.id
_entity.type
_entity.pdbx_description
1 polymer ?
#
loop_
_entity_poly.entity_id
_entity_poly.type
_entity_poly.pdbx_seq_one_letter_code
_entity_poly.pdbx_strand_id
1 'polypeptide(L)'
;MTKLLVSGTIGLFTMLLYFKISYGLAAMNRVNPYINIIIGAAVECAGYTSASILINKIGRKKSFICYMTLTIICTLIIPFIMEQYPIETAIVAQVGKFAISGSLGVSWIYIPELFATTIRAFASGFFISVGRIGAITAPIVETLIDDKYMYLTFYIYAGLAFITVGLTLLLPETKNVPFIDKTDFRKPGRNIEMINSGFENERIVRF
;
A
#
# COMPACT_ATOMS: atom_id res chain seq x y z
N MET A 1 -4.56 -18.99 2.35
CA MET A 1 -4.39 -18.86 0.90
C MET A 1 -4.94 -17.52 0.38
N THR A 2 -6.23 -17.23 0.55
CA THR A 2 -6.88 -15.99 0.05
C THR A 2 -6.20 -14.69 0.49
N LYS A 3 -5.87 -14.51 1.79
CA LYS A 3 -5.17 -13.30 2.29
C LYS A 3 -3.80 -13.07 1.63
N LEU A 4 -3.08 -14.15 1.31
CA LEU A 4 -1.76 -14.07 0.66
C LEU A 4 -1.90 -13.57 -0.78
N LEU A 5 -2.85 -14.12 -1.54
CA LEU A 5 -3.13 -13.67 -2.91
C LEU A 5 -3.54 -12.20 -2.94
N VAL A 6 -4.44 -11.78 -2.04
CA VAL A 6 -4.86 -10.38 -1.97
C VAL A 6 -3.68 -9.45 -1.66
N SER A 7 -2.83 -9.80 -0.69
CA SER A 7 -1.62 -9.00 -0.41
C SER A 7 -0.68 -8.89 -1.60
N GLY A 8 -0.50 -9.97 -2.38
CA GLY A 8 0.28 -9.96 -3.61
C GLY A 8 -0.30 -9.02 -4.66
N THR A 9 -1.61 -9.07 -4.91
CA THR A 9 -2.28 -8.18 -5.88
C THR A 9 -2.18 -6.71 -5.50
N ILE A 10 -2.28 -6.38 -4.20
CA ILE A 10 -2.08 -5.02 -3.69
C ILE A 10 -0.65 -4.55 -4.00
N GLY A 11 0.35 -5.41 -3.76
CA GLY A 11 1.75 -5.11 -4.06
C GLY A 11 2.02 -4.88 -5.54
N LEU A 12 1.45 -5.73 -6.40
CA LEU A 12 1.58 -5.61 -7.85
C LEU A 12 1.08 -4.25 -8.34
N PHE A 13 -0.18 -3.92 -8.03
CA PHE A 13 -0.82 -2.71 -8.55
C PHE A 13 -0.24 -1.43 -7.93
N THR A 14 0.12 -1.45 -6.63
CA THR A 14 0.72 -0.28 -5.99
C THR A 14 2.09 0.05 -6.56
N MET A 15 2.94 -0.97 -6.79
CA MET A 15 4.25 -0.76 -7.43
C MET A 15 4.13 -0.33 -8.88
N LEU A 16 3.21 -0.93 -9.63
CA LEU A 16 2.93 -0.56 -11.01
C LEU A 16 2.54 0.94 -11.09
N LEU A 17 1.63 1.40 -10.24
CA LEU A 17 1.23 2.81 -10.14
C LEU A 17 2.38 3.74 -9.72
N TYR A 18 3.20 3.33 -8.75
CA TYR A 18 4.37 4.09 -8.30
C TYR A 18 5.35 4.37 -9.45
N PHE A 19 5.64 3.33 -10.26
CA PHE A 19 6.53 3.48 -11.40
C PHE A 19 5.91 4.31 -12.51
N LYS A 20 4.60 4.19 -12.78
CA LYS A 20 3.90 5.06 -13.75
C LYS A 20 4.07 6.53 -13.42
N ILE A 21 3.83 6.93 -12.16
CA ILE A 21 3.96 8.33 -11.73
C ILE A 21 5.43 8.76 -11.81
N SER A 22 6.36 7.91 -11.37
CA SER A 22 7.79 8.23 -11.37
C SER A 22 8.37 8.39 -12.79
N TYR A 23 7.97 7.52 -13.73
CA TYR A 23 8.34 7.65 -15.13
C TYR A 23 7.64 8.83 -15.81
N GLY A 24 6.36 9.07 -15.51
CA GLY A 24 5.64 10.24 -16.01
C GLY A 24 6.33 11.54 -15.61
N LEU A 25 6.76 11.66 -14.35
CA LEU A 25 7.56 12.79 -13.86
C LEU A 25 8.87 12.98 -14.61
N ALA A 26 9.55 11.89 -14.94
CA ALA A 26 10.81 11.90 -15.66
C ALA A 26 10.64 12.27 -17.15
N ALA A 27 9.51 11.87 -17.76
CA ALA A 27 9.18 12.19 -19.15
C ALA A 27 8.76 13.66 -19.35
N MET A 28 8.33 14.35 -18.30
CA MET A 28 7.97 15.77 -18.31
C MET A 28 9.23 16.67 -18.42
N ASN A 29 9.91 16.60 -19.55
CA ASN A 29 11.16 17.29 -19.89
C ASN A 29 11.03 18.83 -20.06
N ARG A 30 9.89 19.43 -19.70
CA ARG A 30 9.69 20.89 -19.82
C ARG A 30 10.41 21.68 -18.71
N VAL A 31 10.73 21.03 -17.59
CA VAL A 31 11.59 21.56 -16.53
C VAL A 31 12.90 20.75 -16.55
N ASN A 32 14.00 21.35 -16.06
CA ASN A 32 15.29 20.68 -15.97
C ASN A 32 15.14 19.32 -15.22
N PRO A 33 15.47 18.18 -15.87
CA PRO A 33 15.16 16.85 -15.35
C PRO A 33 15.86 16.55 -14.02
N TYR A 34 17.05 17.13 -13.78
CA TYR A 34 17.78 16.96 -12.52
C TYR A 34 17.01 17.55 -11.34
N ILE A 35 16.35 18.70 -11.53
CA ILE A 35 15.59 19.38 -10.48
C ILE A 35 14.33 18.58 -10.14
N ASN A 36 13.63 18.05 -11.14
CA ASN A 36 12.43 17.22 -10.91
C ASN A 36 12.73 15.94 -10.12
N ILE A 37 13.89 15.31 -10.37
CA ILE A 37 14.32 14.13 -9.62
C ILE A 37 14.66 14.49 -8.17
N ILE A 38 15.38 15.60 -7.94
CA ILE A 38 15.73 16.06 -6.58
C ILE A 38 14.46 16.38 -5.78
N ILE A 39 13.53 17.15 -6.37
CA ILE A 39 12.23 17.44 -5.76
C ILE A 39 11.47 16.14 -5.51
N GLY A 40 11.42 15.26 -6.50
CA GLY A 40 10.75 13.97 -6.39
C GLY A 40 11.31 13.07 -5.29
N ALA A 41 12.62 13.13 -5.01
CA ALA A 41 13.24 12.39 -3.91
C ALA A 41 12.90 13.02 -2.54
N ALA A 42 12.93 14.35 -2.44
CA ALA A 42 12.52 15.06 -1.22
C ALA A 42 11.05 14.77 -0.87
N VAL A 43 10.18 14.76 -1.88
CA VAL A 43 8.75 14.45 -1.76
C VAL A 43 8.51 13.00 -1.33
N GLU A 44 9.29 12.04 -1.85
CA GLU A 44 9.25 10.64 -1.41
C GLU A 44 9.60 10.50 0.07
N CYS A 45 10.70 11.12 0.50
CA CYS A 45 11.11 11.13 1.91
C CYS A 45 9.99 11.69 2.79
N ALA A 46 9.40 12.84 2.42
CA ALA A 46 8.27 13.42 3.13
C ALA A 46 7.05 12.48 3.15
N GLY A 47 6.78 11.77 2.05
CA GLY A 47 5.73 10.76 1.95
C GLY A 47 5.89 9.66 2.99
N TYR A 48 7.06 9.05 3.08
CA TYR A 48 7.34 8.00 4.08
C TYR A 48 7.29 8.51 5.52
N THR A 49 7.81 9.71 5.79
CA THR A 49 7.73 10.32 7.13
C THR A 49 6.28 10.58 7.53
N SER A 50 5.48 11.15 6.62
CA SER A 50 4.07 11.43 6.87
C SER A 50 3.28 10.14 7.13
N ALA A 51 3.58 9.07 6.39
CA ALA A 51 2.95 7.76 6.59
C ALA A 51 3.21 7.21 7.99
N SER A 52 4.44 7.30 8.49
CA SER A 52 4.78 6.86 9.85
C SER A 52 3.95 7.59 10.92
N ILE A 53 3.71 8.90 10.76
CA ILE A 53 2.90 9.69 11.69
C ILE A 53 1.41 9.31 11.56
N LEU A 54 0.91 9.16 10.33
CA LEU A 54 -0.51 8.94 10.08
C LEU A 54 -1.00 7.55 10.52
N ILE A 55 -0.15 6.52 10.37
CA ILE A 55 -0.43 5.15 10.84
C ILE A 55 -0.78 5.14 12.34
N ASN A 56 -0.04 5.89 13.16
CA ASN A 56 -0.26 5.95 14.60
C ASN A 56 -1.59 6.63 14.96
N LYS A 57 -1.97 7.69 14.23
CA LYS A 57 -3.21 8.45 14.51
C LYS A 57 -4.46 7.72 14.02
N ILE A 58 -4.55 7.44 12.71
CA ILE A 58 -5.80 7.02 12.07
C ILE A 58 -5.93 5.49 12.03
N GLY A 59 -4.81 4.76 11.95
CA GLY A 59 -4.75 3.31 11.80
C GLY A 59 -4.27 2.87 10.42
N ARG A 60 -3.72 1.66 10.31
CA ARG A 60 -3.03 1.16 9.10
C ARG A 60 -3.93 1.14 7.86
N LYS A 61 -5.10 0.51 7.97
CA LYS A 61 -6.05 0.33 6.85
C LYS A 61 -6.55 1.68 6.31
N LYS A 62 -7.00 2.56 7.20
CA LYS A 62 -7.54 3.87 6.85
C LYS A 62 -6.48 4.78 6.24
N SER A 63 -5.25 4.77 6.77
CA SER A 63 -4.13 5.51 6.17
C SER A 63 -3.83 5.04 4.76
N PHE A 64 -3.79 3.72 4.51
CA PHE A 64 -3.58 3.18 3.16
C PHE A 64 -4.68 3.64 2.18
N ILE A 65 -5.95 3.53 2.58
CA ILE A 65 -7.08 3.96 1.75
C ILE A 65 -7.01 5.46 1.45
N CYS A 66 -6.68 6.28 2.45
CA CYS A 66 -6.55 7.73 2.28
C CYS A 66 -5.49 8.09 1.24
N TYR A 67 -4.27 7.54 1.40
CA TYR A 67 -3.18 7.77 0.45
C TYR A 67 -3.52 7.25 -0.95
N MET A 68 -4.08 6.05 -1.08
CA MET A 68 -4.47 5.51 -2.39
C MET A 68 -5.55 6.33 -3.07
N THR A 69 -6.55 6.81 -2.33
CA THR A 69 -7.62 7.66 -2.88
C THR A 69 -7.04 8.99 -3.38
N LEU A 70 -6.12 9.58 -2.63
CA LEU A 70 -5.41 10.78 -3.06
C LEU A 70 -4.61 10.54 -4.35
N THR A 71 -3.88 9.42 -4.44
CA THR A 71 -3.15 9.05 -5.65
C THR A 71 -4.07 8.87 -6.87
N ILE A 72 -5.23 8.24 -6.68
CA ILE A 72 -6.24 8.05 -7.74
C ILE A 72 -6.71 9.40 -8.27
N ILE A 73 -7.06 10.33 -7.38
CA ILE A 73 -7.50 11.67 -7.75
C ILE A 73 -6.43 12.39 -8.56
N CYS A 74 -5.17 12.38 -8.10
CA CYS A 74 -4.05 12.98 -8.84
C CYS A 74 -3.86 12.34 -10.22
N THR A 75 -3.92 11.00 -10.30
CA THR A 75 -3.71 10.26 -11.56
C THR A 75 -4.81 10.55 -12.58
N LEU A 76 -6.05 10.76 -12.13
CA LEU A 76 -7.18 11.11 -13.01
C LEU A 76 -7.13 12.57 -13.49
N ILE A 77 -6.58 13.48 -12.69
CA ILE A 77 -6.50 14.91 -13.06
C ILE A 77 -5.41 15.16 -14.11
N ILE A 78 -4.24 14.51 -13.98
CA ILE A 78 -3.08 14.68 -14.88
C ILE A 78 -3.45 14.69 -16.38
N PRO A 79 -4.24 13.73 -16.93
CA PRO A 79 -4.53 13.72 -18.35
C PRO A 79 -5.34 14.91 -18.88
N PHE A 80 -6.09 15.62 -18.01
CA PHE A 80 -6.86 16.79 -18.43
C PHE A 80 -6.00 18.06 -18.50
N ILE A 81 -4.97 18.16 -17.67
CA ILE A 81 -4.16 19.38 -17.53
C ILE A 81 -2.81 19.31 -18.26
N MET A 82 -2.37 18.11 -18.68
CA MET A 82 -1.02 17.90 -19.19
C MET A 82 -0.68 18.69 -20.46
N GLU A 83 -1.64 18.96 -21.33
CA GLU A 83 -1.40 19.69 -22.59
C GLU A 83 -1.30 21.22 -22.36
N GLN A 84 -2.19 21.76 -21.53
CA GLN A 84 -2.39 23.19 -21.36
C GLN A 84 -1.52 23.81 -20.25
N TYR A 85 -1.30 23.10 -19.14
CA TYR A 85 -0.67 23.63 -17.93
C TYR A 85 0.47 22.72 -17.43
N PRO A 86 1.68 22.83 -18.00
CA PRO A 86 2.77 21.90 -17.69
C PRO A 86 3.32 22.02 -16.26
N ILE A 87 3.34 23.24 -15.70
CA ILE A 87 3.82 23.49 -14.33
C ILE A 87 2.84 22.91 -13.32
N GLU A 88 1.54 23.13 -13.52
CA GLU A 88 0.48 22.61 -12.66
C GLU A 88 0.46 21.07 -12.68
N THR A 89 0.65 20.49 -13.87
CA THR A 89 0.76 19.03 -14.02
C THR A 89 1.93 18.47 -13.23
N ALA A 90 3.08 19.16 -13.22
CA ALA A 90 4.23 18.74 -12.43
C ALA A 90 3.92 18.79 -10.92
N ILE A 91 3.24 19.83 -10.44
CA ILE A 91 2.82 19.94 -9.04
C ILE A 91 1.87 18.79 -8.68
N VAL A 92 0.84 18.55 -9.49
CA VAL A 92 -0.14 17.47 -9.25
C VAL A 92 0.54 16.10 -9.27
N ALA A 93 1.49 15.88 -10.18
CA ALA A 93 2.23 14.63 -10.26
C ALA A 93 3.17 14.43 -9.06
N GLN A 94 3.78 15.50 -8.53
CA GLN A 94 4.54 15.45 -7.27
C GLN A 94 3.63 15.14 -6.06
N VAL A 95 2.43 15.71 -6.00
CA VAL A 95 1.44 15.35 -4.97
C VAL A 95 1.01 13.88 -5.10
N GLY A 96 0.81 13.39 -6.33
CA GLY A 96 0.58 11.98 -6.59
C GLY A 96 1.75 11.11 -6.10
N LYS A 97 2.99 11.56 -6.35
CA LYS A 97 4.22 10.89 -5.90
C LYS A 97 4.32 10.83 -4.38
N PHE A 98 3.98 11.92 -3.68
CA PHE A 98 3.87 11.96 -2.22
C PHE A 98 2.89 10.90 -1.72
N ALA A 99 1.68 10.87 -2.30
CA ALA A 99 0.60 10.00 -1.87
C ALA A 99 0.94 8.51 -2.07
N ILE A 100 1.47 8.14 -3.23
CA ILE A 100 1.83 6.74 -3.52
C ILE A 100 3.00 6.25 -2.66
N SER A 101 3.97 7.13 -2.36
CA SER A 101 5.09 6.81 -1.46
C SER A 101 4.61 6.57 -0.04
N GLY A 102 3.68 7.40 0.44
CA GLY A 102 3.02 7.18 1.73
C GLY A 102 2.28 5.84 1.76
N SER A 103 1.52 5.52 0.70
CA SER A 103 0.82 4.25 0.55
C SER A 103 1.75 3.03 0.59
N LEU A 104 2.90 3.10 -0.08
CA LEU A 104 3.93 2.05 -0.04
C LEU A 104 4.48 1.85 1.37
N GLY A 105 4.80 2.95 2.07
CA GLY A 105 5.27 2.90 3.45
C GLY A 105 4.27 2.21 4.39
N VAL A 106 2.98 2.56 4.26
CA VAL A 106 1.90 1.91 5.03
C VAL A 106 1.80 0.42 4.68
N SER A 107 1.85 0.07 3.40
CA SER A 107 1.71 -1.32 2.93
C SER A 107 2.80 -2.24 3.45
N TRP A 108 4.04 -1.75 3.48
CA TRP A 108 5.20 -2.51 3.97
C TRP A 108 5.08 -2.89 5.44
N ILE A 109 4.36 -2.09 6.23
CA ILE A 109 4.07 -2.37 7.64
C ILE A 109 2.78 -3.19 7.76
N TYR A 110 1.74 -2.83 7.02
CA TYR A 110 0.42 -3.43 7.14
C TYR A 110 0.42 -4.92 6.76
N ILE A 111 1.08 -5.29 5.68
CA ILE A 111 1.08 -6.66 5.18
C ILE A 111 1.68 -7.66 6.18
N PRO A 112 2.89 -7.45 6.73
CA PRO A 112 3.43 -8.38 7.74
C PRO A 112 2.59 -8.46 9.02
N GLU A 113 1.82 -7.43 9.37
CA GLU A 113 0.90 -7.47 10.53
C GLU A 113 -0.30 -8.41 10.29
N LEU A 114 -0.71 -8.66 9.04
CA LEU A 114 -1.78 -9.62 8.73
C LEU A 114 -1.38 -11.08 8.96
N PHE A 115 -0.09 -11.37 9.01
CA PHE A 115 0.46 -12.71 9.04
C PHE A 115 1.10 -13.03 10.40
N ALA A 116 0.88 -14.26 10.87
CA ALA A 116 1.53 -14.78 12.08
C ALA A 116 3.05 -14.86 11.89
N THR A 117 3.80 -14.77 12.99
CA THR A 117 5.28 -14.73 12.99
C THR A 117 5.93 -15.85 12.16
N THR A 118 5.35 -17.05 12.16
CA THR A 118 5.86 -18.21 11.38
C THR A 118 5.89 -17.98 9.86
N ILE A 119 4.89 -17.28 9.31
CA ILE A 119 4.73 -17.10 7.86
C ILE A 119 4.94 -15.65 7.42
N ARG A 120 5.21 -14.74 8.36
CA ARG A 120 5.38 -13.31 8.12
C ARG A 120 6.52 -13.02 7.14
N ALA A 121 7.69 -13.61 7.36
CA ALA A 121 8.85 -13.41 6.48
C ALA A 121 8.57 -13.87 5.05
N PHE A 122 7.93 -15.03 4.91
CA PHE A 122 7.51 -15.56 3.61
C PHE A 122 6.48 -14.66 2.93
N ALA A 123 5.46 -14.20 3.65
CA ALA A 123 4.43 -13.32 3.11
C ALA A 123 4.98 -11.95 2.67
N SER A 124 5.87 -11.36 3.47
CA SER A 124 6.57 -10.12 3.09
C SER A 124 7.44 -10.32 1.86
N GLY A 125 8.20 -11.42 1.79
CA GLY A 125 9.00 -11.76 0.62
C GLY A 125 8.14 -11.92 -0.63
N PHE A 126 7.04 -12.68 -0.54
CA PHE A 126 6.09 -12.87 -1.63
C PHE A 126 5.48 -11.55 -2.11
N PHE A 127 5.03 -10.69 -1.18
CA PHE A 127 4.51 -9.36 -1.51
C PHE A 127 5.54 -8.50 -2.25
N ILE A 128 6.79 -8.47 -1.78
CA ILE A 128 7.85 -7.69 -2.43
C ILE A 128 8.15 -8.26 -3.82
N SER A 129 8.32 -9.58 -3.95
CA SER A 129 8.59 -10.24 -5.23
C SER A 129 7.49 -9.94 -6.26
N VAL A 130 6.22 -10.05 -5.87
CA VAL A 130 5.09 -9.73 -6.75
C VAL A 130 5.05 -8.24 -7.08
N GLY A 131 5.37 -7.36 -6.12
CA GLY A 131 5.52 -5.93 -6.38
C GLY A 131 6.64 -5.62 -7.38
N ARG A 132 7.75 -6.36 -7.37
CA ARG A 132 8.85 -6.20 -8.35
C ARG A 132 8.42 -6.58 -9.76
N ILE A 133 7.51 -7.54 -9.92
CA ILE A 133 6.92 -7.83 -11.24
C ILE A 133 6.20 -6.58 -11.75
N GLY A 134 5.36 -5.94 -10.93
CA GLY A 134 4.68 -4.69 -11.29
C GLY A 134 5.66 -3.55 -11.63
N ALA A 135 6.76 -3.45 -10.89
CA ALA A 135 7.83 -2.47 -11.14
C ALA A 135 8.54 -2.67 -12.50
N ILE A 136 8.74 -3.92 -12.93
CA ILE A 136 9.37 -4.25 -14.22
C ILE A 136 8.38 -4.05 -15.36
N THR A 137 7.11 -4.40 -15.16
CA THR A 137 6.06 -4.27 -16.18
C THR A 137 5.77 -2.82 -16.51
N ALA A 138 5.77 -1.90 -15.53
CA ALA A 138 5.44 -0.50 -15.74
C ALA A 138 6.27 0.20 -16.85
N PRO A 139 7.61 0.23 -16.80
CA PRO A 139 8.41 0.84 -17.87
C PRO A 139 8.26 0.14 -19.21
N ILE A 140 8.14 -1.20 -19.23
CA ILE A 140 7.91 -1.95 -20.47
C ILE A 140 6.63 -1.47 -21.16
N VAL A 141 5.55 -1.32 -20.38
CA VAL A 141 4.26 -0.80 -20.87
C VAL A 141 4.41 0.64 -21.38
N GLU A 142 5.11 1.52 -20.66
CA GLU A 142 5.33 2.90 -21.10
C GLU A 142 6.18 3.00 -22.37
N THR A 143 7.15 2.10 -22.58
CA THR A 143 8.01 2.13 -23.77
C THR A 143 7.35 1.52 -25.02
N LEU A 144 6.41 0.59 -24.84
CA LEU A 144 5.75 -0.11 -25.96
C LEU A 144 4.49 0.62 -26.44
N ILE A 145 3.90 1.46 -25.59
CA ILE A 145 2.69 2.22 -25.92
C ILE A 145 3.09 3.47 -26.69
N ASP A 146 2.53 3.61 -27.88
CA ASP A 146 2.66 4.81 -28.71
C ASP A 146 2.08 6.05 -27.99
N ASP A 147 2.68 7.22 -28.19
CA ASP A 147 2.34 8.48 -27.51
C ASP A 147 0.84 8.82 -27.61
N LYS A 148 0.21 8.39 -28.70
CA LYS A 148 -1.23 8.56 -28.95
C LYS A 148 -2.13 7.91 -27.88
N TYR A 149 -1.67 6.83 -27.24
CA TYR A 149 -2.45 6.09 -26.25
C TYR A 149 -2.01 6.37 -24.80
N MET A 150 -1.12 7.35 -24.58
CA MET A 150 -0.62 7.71 -23.26
C MET A 150 -1.74 8.05 -22.26
N TYR A 151 -2.81 8.71 -22.75
CA TYR A 151 -4.02 9.04 -21.98
C TYR A 151 -4.75 7.80 -21.45
N LEU A 152 -4.90 6.75 -22.27
CA LEU A 152 -5.59 5.52 -21.88
C LEU A 152 -4.87 4.84 -20.73
N THR A 153 -3.54 4.89 -20.74
CA THR A 153 -2.71 4.31 -19.70
C THR A 153 -3.01 4.95 -18.33
N PHE A 154 -3.18 6.27 -18.23
CA PHE A 154 -3.58 6.89 -16.95
C PHE A 154 -4.90 6.34 -16.40
N TYR A 155 -5.92 6.14 -17.25
CA TYR A 155 -7.21 5.58 -16.84
C TYR A 155 -7.12 4.11 -16.41
N ILE A 156 -6.34 3.29 -17.12
CA ILE A 156 -6.13 1.88 -16.77
C ILE A 156 -5.49 1.77 -15.38
N TYR A 157 -4.42 2.54 -15.15
CA TYR A 157 -3.71 2.55 -13.88
C TYR A 157 -4.60 3.07 -12.73
N ALA A 158 -5.43 4.09 -12.97
CA ALA A 158 -6.42 4.55 -12.01
C ALA A 158 -7.46 3.46 -11.68
N GLY A 159 -7.94 2.72 -12.69
CA GLY A 159 -8.84 1.58 -12.50
C GLY A 159 -8.23 0.46 -11.65
N LEU A 160 -6.97 0.10 -11.90
CA LEU A 160 -6.24 -0.86 -11.07
C LEU A 160 -6.09 -0.36 -9.63
N ALA A 161 -5.85 0.93 -9.43
CA ALA A 161 -5.80 1.54 -8.11
C ALA A 161 -7.15 1.49 -7.40
N PHE A 162 -8.29 1.70 -8.07
CA PHE A 162 -9.61 1.48 -7.47
C PHE A 162 -9.81 0.04 -7.00
N ILE A 163 -9.36 -0.94 -7.79
CA ILE A 163 -9.43 -2.36 -7.41
C ILE A 163 -8.60 -2.59 -6.13
N THR A 164 -7.41 -2.00 -5.99
CA THR A 164 -6.63 -2.13 -4.74
C THR A 164 -7.35 -1.57 -3.53
N VAL A 165 -8.02 -0.42 -3.65
CA VAL A 165 -8.78 0.16 -2.54
C VAL A 165 -9.94 -0.76 -2.16
N GLY A 166 -10.67 -1.30 -3.14
CA GLY A 166 -11.72 -2.29 -2.91
C GLY A 166 -11.21 -3.57 -2.23
N LEU A 167 -10.06 -4.09 -2.66
CA LEU A 167 -9.42 -5.25 -2.04
C LEU A 167 -8.97 -4.97 -0.60
N THR A 168 -8.48 -3.76 -0.31
CA THR A 168 -8.12 -3.38 1.06
C THR A 168 -9.34 -3.26 1.97
N LEU A 169 -10.53 -2.95 1.44
CA LEU A 169 -11.76 -2.96 2.24
C LEU A 169 -12.13 -4.37 2.73
N LEU A 170 -11.84 -5.41 1.95
CA LEU A 170 -12.03 -6.81 2.34
C LEU A 170 -11.05 -7.28 3.43
N LEU A 171 -9.91 -6.59 3.61
CA LEU A 171 -8.94 -6.93 4.63
C LEU A 171 -9.34 -6.40 6.02
N PRO A 172 -9.14 -7.18 7.09
CA PRO A 172 -9.41 -6.73 8.45
C PRO A 172 -8.42 -5.64 8.89
N GLU A 173 -8.87 -4.76 9.78
CA GLU A 173 -8.02 -3.72 10.36
C GLU A 173 -7.08 -4.33 11.42
N THR A 174 -5.78 -3.99 11.36
CA THR A 174 -4.76 -4.51 12.30
C THR A 174 -4.52 -3.60 13.51
N LYS A 175 -5.28 -2.50 13.65
CA LYS A 175 -5.16 -1.59 14.80
C LYS A 175 -5.70 -2.30 16.06
N ASN A 176 -4.87 -2.37 17.10
CA ASN A 176 -5.20 -2.92 18.43
C ASN A 176 -5.46 -4.43 18.53
N VAL A 177 -5.07 -5.23 17.53
CA VAL A 177 -5.12 -6.70 17.65
C VAL A 177 -3.79 -7.18 18.24
N PRO A 178 -3.77 -7.91 19.38
CA PRO A 178 -2.54 -8.52 19.86
C PRO A 178 -1.97 -9.43 18.79
N PHE A 179 -0.65 -9.37 18.58
CA PHE A 179 0.00 -10.26 17.65
C PHE A 179 -0.34 -11.70 18.03
N ILE A 180 -0.80 -12.50 17.06
CA ILE A 180 -1.00 -13.94 17.25
C ILE A 180 0.39 -14.56 17.41
N ASP A 181 0.87 -14.55 18.65
CA ASP A 181 2.12 -15.17 19.02
C ASP A 181 1.83 -16.63 19.39
N LYS A 182 2.42 -17.57 18.66
CA LYS A 182 2.23 -19.00 18.90
C LYS A 182 2.89 -19.46 20.21
N THR A 183 3.58 -18.58 20.92
CA THR A 183 4.20 -18.85 22.23
C THR A 183 3.18 -19.16 23.32
N ASP A 184 1.90 -18.80 23.16
CA ASP A 184 0.86 -19.16 24.15
C ASP A 184 0.49 -20.66 24.13
N PHE A 185 0.75 -21.37 23.03
CA PHE A 185 0.57 -22.83 22.97
C PHE A 185 1.72 -23.62 23.58
N ARG A 186 2.85 -22.98 23.95
CA ARG A 186 4.05 -23.65 24.48
C ARG A 186 4.26 -23.44 25.98
N LYS A 187 3.29 -22.87 26.71
CA LYS A 187 3.34 -22.87 28.18
C LYS A 187 2.57 -24.09 28.73
N PRO A 188 3.25 -25.18 29.15
CA PRO A 188 2.62 -26.40 29.69
C PRO A 188 1.96 -26.21 31.08
N GLY A 189 1.49 -25.01 31.42
CA GLY A 189 0.85 -24.69 32.70
C GLY A 189 -0.51 -23.98 32.62
N ARG A 190 -0.88 -23.40 31.47
CA ARG A 190 -2.10 -22.56 31.37
C ARG A 190 -3.38 -23.35 31.05
N ASN A 191 -3.26 -24.58 30.55
CA ASN A 191 -4.40 -25.48 30.40
C ASN A 191 -5.03 -25.85 31.75
N ILE A 192 -4.25 -25.85 32.84
CA ILE A 192 -4.72 -26.26 34.16
C ILE A 192 -5.52 -25.13 34.84
N GLU A 193 -5.13 -23.86 34.64
CA GLU A 193 -5.88 -22.69 35.15
C GLU A 193 -7.23 -22.49 34.43
N MET A 194 -7.28 -22.77 33.11
CA MET A 194 -8.52 -22.73 32.33
C MET A 194 -9.49 -23.87 32.69
N ILE A 195 -8.97 -25.04 33.07
CA ILE A 195 -9.80 -26.16 33.56
C ILE A 195 -10.31 -25.86 34.97
N ASN A 196 -9.47 -25.35 35.89
CA ASN A 196 -9.91 -25.02 37.25
C ASN A 196 -10.93 -23.88 37.29
N SER A 197 -10.77 -22.84 36.48
CA SER A 197 -11.76 -21.74 36.39
C SER A 197 -13.09 -22.16 35.74
N GLY A 198 -13.08 -23.19 34.88
CA GLY A 198 -14.29 -23.83 34.38
C GLY A 198 -15.03 -24.64 35.45
N PHE A 199 -14.31 -25.37 36.30
CA PHE A 199 -14.91 -26.14 37.40
C PHE A 199 -15.41 -25.30 38.57
N GLU A 200 -14.82 -24.12 38.79
CA GLU A 200 -15.23 -23.21 39.87
C GLU A 200 -16.55 -22.48 39.54
N ASN A 201 -16.79 -22.20 38.25
CA ASN A 201 -18.06 -21.60 37.80
C ASN A 201 -19.24 -22.60 37.78
N GLU A 202 -19.01 -23.90 37.60
CA GLU A 202 -20.10 -24.89 37.64
C GLU A 202 -20.61 -25.21 39.06
N ARG A 203 -19.85 -24.90 40.12
CA ARG A 203 -20.32 -25.10 41.50
C ARG A 203 -21.25 -24.00 42.01
N ILE A 204 -21.25 -22.82 41.39
CA ILE A 204 -22.00 -21.65 41.88
C ILE A 204 -23.45 -21.64 41.31
N VAL A 205 -23.76 -22.47 40.31
CA VAL A 205 -25.08 -22.51 39.65
C VAL A 205 -25.98 -23.65 40.18
N ARG A 206 -25.59 -24.31 41.27
CA ARG A 206 -26.42 -25.32 41.95
C ARG A 206 -26.61 -24.99 43.42
N PHE A 207 -27.37 -23.93 43.72
CA PHE A 207 -28.16 -23.79 44.94
C PHE A 207 -29.42 -22.99 44.64
#